data_AF-A0A6P7GW60-F1
#
_entry.id   AF-A0A6P7GW60-F1
#
_cell.length_a   1.000
_cell.length_b   1.000
_cell.length_c   1.000
_cell.angle_alpha   90.00
_cell.angle_beta   90.00
_cell.angle_gamma   90.00
#
_symmetry.space_group_name_H-M   'P 1'
#
loop_
_entity.id
_entity.type
_entity.pdbx_description
1 polymer ?
#
loop_
_entity_poly.entity_id
_entity_poly.type
_entity_poly.pdbx_seq_one_letter_code
_entity_poly.pdbx_strand_id
1 'polypeptide(L)'
;MEQNRSILIHAGAGGVGISAINIALSLNSTIFVTVGSEKKKQFLRDLFPQLKGENIAVYVHHDQYCNIVRTKGIEVMGIKFSTAPRRKNVQQGEAFENIAFVKYISPENKKYNLDQSLAIALNIVLQNMFGFIKNVIVRELKTEDSKVPNEIQVKTELYYSKKVFVVSEYSSIKPNNIDSKIDLLILDYRMIEKYREYFRTLKEDAFILCIGNLENTKINEFEVIFQTASLSLLRLKQDPITYDEIIQIRENDYKWLETIKTVSKSITSKNVLLYSENDYMNGIVGLNYCLMSEDDIKVAFRSVLVNQIAPPFSIGNSYYTNQLSKNLAFNILQDNEWGTFVPIAAEPVKPRVVENAGLTIFKPGDLSTLGWTETRKSRSRIFMAGGQPDLRSLYPRPSFPLTRGTKFLSSIIEWDHTAKWDCPNPRKQDYFGTPVLVNLSDPKYSYLADHLIDGRSIMPAAGYL
;
A
#
# COMPACT_ATOMS: atom_id res chain seq x y z
N MET A 1 -14.60 -30.10 -1.97
CA MET A 1 -14.23 -31.30 -1.19
C MET A 1 -15.51 -32.06 -0.93
N GLU A 2 -15.53 -33.37 -1.12
CA GLU A 2 -16.72 -34.18 -0.87
C GLU A 2 -16.94 -34.37 0.64
N GLN A 3 -18.21 -34.33 1.06
CA GLN A 3 -18.64 -34.51 2.46
C GLN A 3 -18.30 -35.94 2.95
N ASN A 4 -18.01 -36.10 4.25
CA ASN A 4 -17.76 -37.40 4.90
C ASN A 4 -16.50 -38.19 4.48
N ARG A 5 -15.51 -37.58 3.83
CA ARG A 5 -14.21 -38.25 3.55
C ARG A 5 -13.18 -38.07 4.68
N SER A 6 -12.13 -38.89 4.66
CA SER A 6 -10.96 -38.73 5.54
C SER A 6 -9.97 -37.71 4.94
N ILE A 7 -9.48 -36.77 5.76
CA ILE A 7 -8.58 -35.70 5.33
C ILE A 7 -7.33 -35.69 6.21
N LEU A 8 -6.15 -35.73 5.59
CA LEU A 8 -4.87 -35.54 6.27
C LEU A 8 -4.39 -34.09 6.14
N ILE A 9 -4.15 -33.42 7.27
CA ILE A 9 -3.68 -32.04 7.34
C ILE A 9 -2.28 -32.02 7.95
N HIS A 10 -1.31 -31.58 7.15
CA HIS A 10 0.06 -31.43 7.63
C HIS A 10 0.24 -30.11 8.40
N ALA A 11 1.08 -30.14 9.45
CA ALA A 11 1.42 -28.97 10.25
C ALA A 11 0.20 -28.23 10.82
N GLY A 12 -0.73 -28.97 11.43
CA GLY A 12 -2.04 -28.44 11.85
C GLY A 12 -2.00 -27.27 12.82
N ALA A 13 -0.92 -27.12 13.60
CA ALA A 13 -0.72 -26.01 14.53
C ALA A 13 -0.19 -24.71 13.86
N GLY A 14 -0.02 -24.69 12.53
CA GLY A 14 0.27 -23.46 11.78
C GLY A 14 -1.00 -22.75 11.32
N GLY A 15 -0.91 -21.47 10.94
CA GLY A 15 -2.08 -20.68 10.53
C GLY A 15 -2.90 -21.31 9.40
N VAL A 16 -2.24 -21.86 8.37
CA VAL A 16 -2.92 -22.58 7.27
C VAL A 16 -3.57 -23.88 7.76
N GLY A 17 -2.90 -24.60 8.66
CA GLY A 17 -3.39 -25.86 9.22
C GLY A 17 -4.65 -25.69 10.06
N ILE A 18 -4.70 -24.67 10.92
CA ILE A 18 -5.86 -24.31 11.74
C ILE A 18 -7.06 -23.98 10.84
N SER A 19 -6.86 -23.18 9.79
CA SER A 19 -7.92 -22.86 8.82
C SER A 19 -8.42 -24.09 8.07
N ALA A 20 -7.52 -24.97 7.63
CA ALA A 20 -7.88 -26.22 6.97
C ALA A 20 -8.69 -27.16 7.89
N ILE A 21 -8.36 -27.21 9.19
CA ILE A 21 -9.12 -27.98 10.19
C ILE A 21 -10.55 -27.44 10.31
N ASN A 22 -10.73 -26.12 10.42
CA ASN A 22 -12.06 -25.50 10.49
C ASN A 22 -12.95 -25.84 9.28
N ILE A 23 -12.38 -25.78 8.08
CA ILE A 23 -13.10 -26.13 6.85
C ILE A 23 -13.44 -27.63 6.86
N ALA A 24 -12.50 -28.50 7.23
CA ALA A 24 -12.74 -29.93 7.26
C ALA A 24 -13.80 -30.34 8.30
N LEU A 25 -13.86 -29.65 9.45
CA LEU A 25 -14.90 -29.85 10.46
C LEU A 25 -16.27 -29.45 9.92
N SER A 26 -16.37 -28.34 9.19
CA SER A 26 -17.64 -27.89 8.56
C SER A 26 -18.21 -28.89 7.53
N LEU A 27 -17.35 -29.78 7.01
CA LEU A 27 -17.70 -30.80 6.01
C LEU A 27 -18.00 -32.17 6.64
N ASN A 28 -18.05 -32.27 7.97
CA ASN A 28 -18.21 -33.54 8.71
C ASN A 28 -17.16 -34.61 8.31
N SER A 29 -15.96 -34.18 7.91
CA SER A 29 -14.88 -35.09 7.52
C SER A 29 -14.19 -35.72 8.73
N THR A 30 -13.63 -36.92 8.54
CA THR A 30 -12.72 -37.51 9.53
C THR A 30 -11.34 -36.91 9.36
N ILE A 31 -10.86 -36.15 10.34
CA ILE A 31 -9.62 -35.36 10.21
C ILE A 31 -8.47 -36.08 10.89
N PHE A 32 -7.35 -36.23 10.18
CA PHE A 32 -6.04 -36.64 10.68
C PHE A 32 -5.08 -35.45 10.57
N VAL A 33 -4.35 -35.13 11.64
CA VAL A 33 -3.50 -33.95 11.70
C VAL A 33 -2.08 -34.32 12.14
N THR A 34 -1.06 -33.76 11.48
CA THR A 34 0.33 -33.87 11.96
C THR A 34 0.78 -32.61 12.69
N VAL A 35 1.51 -32.80 13.81
CA VAL A 35 2.12 -31.71 14.59
C VAL A 35 3.54 -32.05 15.00
N GLY A 36 4.38 -31.01 15.10
CA GLY A 36 5.81 -31.17 15.36
C GLY A 36 6.20 -31.30 16.83
N SER A 37 5.27 -31.20 17.79
CA SER A 37 5.57 -31.34 19.22
C SER A 37 4.33 -31.68 20.04
N GLU A 38 4.53 -32.25 21.23
CA GLU A 38 3.42 -32.55 22.17
C GLU A 38 2.72 -31.27 22.64
N LYS A 39 3.46 -30.17 22.81
CA LYS A 39 2.86 -28.84 23.10
C LYS A 39 1.89 -28.40 22.00
N LYS A 40 2.25 -28.60 20.72
CA LYS A 40 1.39 -28.27 19.58
C LYS A 40 0.20 -29.22 19.45
N LYS A 41 0.35 -30.48 19.85
CA LYS A 41 -0.77 -31.42 19.96
C LYS A 41 -1.75 -30.97 21.03
N GLN A 42 -1.27 -30.64 22.22
CA GLN A 42 -2.12 -30.15 23.30
C GLN A 42 -2.85 -28.87 22.88
N PHE A 43 -2.14 -27.92 22.29
CA PHE A 43 -2.74 -26.71 21.72
C PHE A 43 -3.90 -26.99 20.75
N LEU A 44 -3.75 -27.95 19.83
CA LEU A 44 -4.83 -28.33 18.91
C LEU A 44 -5.99 -29.06 19.61
N ARG A 45 -5.73 -29.84 20.67
CA ARG A 45 -6.80 -30.47 21.46
C ARG A 45 -7.60 -29.44 22.23
N ASP A 46 -6.94 -28.41 22.75
CA ASP A 46 -7.57 -27.32 23.47
C ASP A 46 -8.40 -26.44 22.51
N LEU A 47 -7.85 -26.15 21.31
CA LEU A 47 -8.51 -25.31 20.31
C LEU A 47 -9.65 -26.04 19.56
N PHE A 48 -9.50 -27.34 19.34
CA PHE A 48 -10.47 -28.17 18.63
C PHE A 48 -10.81 -29.44 19.42
N PRO A 49 -11.70 -29.34 20.44
CA PRO A 49 -12.10 -30.48 21.25
C PRO A 49 -12.76 -31.62 20.45
N GLN A 50 -13.30 -31.30 19.28
CA GLN A 50 -13.92 -32.25 18.36
C GLN A 50 -12.91 -33.17 17.65
N LEU A 51 -11.61 -32.82 17.64
CA LEU A 51 -10.57 -33.68 17.09
C LEU A 51 -10.26 -34.82 18.07
N LYS A 52 -10.42 -36.06 17.60
CA LYS A 52 -10.00 -37.23 18.36
C LYS A 52 -8.48 -37.18 18.56
N GLY A 53 -8.02 -37.29 19.81
CA GLY A 53 -6.59 -37.21 20.15
C GLY A 53 -5.74 -38.29 19.47
N GLU A 54 -6.33 -39.43 19.14
CA GLU A 54 -5.71 -40.52 18.36
C GLU A 54 -5.43 -40.15 16.90
N ASN A 55 -6.18 -39.19 16.34
CA ASN A 55 -6.02 -38.70 14.98
C ASN A 55 -5.01 -37.54 14.88
N ILE A 56 -4.47 -37.07 16.01
CA ILE A 56 -3.40 -36.06 16.05
C ILE A 56 -2.07 -36.80 16.18
N ALA A 57 -1.44 -37.05 15.03
CA ALA A 57 -0.12 -37.67 14.97
C ALA A 57 0.96 -36.67 15.41
N VAL A 58 1.63 -36.99 16.51
CA VAL A 58 2.97 -36.45 16.81
C VAL A 58 3.99 -37.34 16.10
N TYR A 59 5.24 -36.94 16.17
CA TYR A 59 6.44 -37.60 15.67
C TYR A 59 6.82 -37.15 14.27
N VAL A 60 7.52 -36.02 14.24
CA VAL A 60 8.74 -35.92 13.46
C VAL A 60 9.81 -35.49 14.45
N HIS A 61 10.54 -36.45 15.02
CA HIS A 61 11.75 -36.14 15.78
C HIS A 61 12.86 -35.92 14.76
N HIS A 62 13.26 -34.67 14.58
CA HIS A 62 14.33 -34.28 13.69
C HIS A 62 15.61 -34.06 14.49
N ASP A 63 16.52 -35.04 14.47
CA ASP A 63 17.88 -34.87 15.00
C ASP A 63 18.78 -34.28 13.90
N GLN A 64 19.15 -33.01 14.05
CA GLN A 64 20.02 -32.30 13.09
C GLN A 64 21.47 -32.81 13.12
N TYR A 65 21.95 -33.25 14.28
CA TYR A 65 23.34 -33.71 14.45
C TYR A 65 23.53 -35.08 13.81
N CYS A 66 22.55 -35.97 13.96
CA CYS A 66 22.59 -37.29 13.37
C CYS A 66 21.97 -37.36 11.96
N ASN A 67 21.34 -36.28 11.48
CA ASN A 67 20.55 -36.23 10.25
C ASN A 67 19.49 -37.35 10.18
N ILE A 68 18.72 -37.47 11.26
CA ILE A 68 17.71 -38.51 11.43
C ILE A 68 16.34 -37.87 11.61
N VAL A 69 15.38 -38.35 10.84
CA VAL A 69 13.96 -38.01 10.96
C VAL A 69 13.20 -39.27 11.38
N ARG A 70 12.68 -39.28 12.61
CA ARG A 70 11.92 -40.41 13.16
C ARG A 70 10.45 -40.09 13.33
N THR A 71 9.61 -41.02 12.90
CA THR A 71 8.17 -41.02 13.18
C THR A 71 7.66 -42.42 13.47
N LYS A 72 7.12 -42.66 14.68
CA LYS A 72 6.65 -43.99 15.11
C LYS A 72 7.63 -45.11 14.70
N GLY A 73 7.23 -46.02 13.80
CA GLY A 73 8.05 -47.13 13.30
C GLY A 73 8.85 -46.85 12.03
N ILE A 74 8.93 -45.59 11.58
CA ILE A 74 9.66 -45.17 10.38
C ILE A 74 10.83 -44.28 10.81
N GLU A 75 12.03 -44.64 10.39
CA GLU A 75 13.26 -43.89 10.60
C GLU A 75 13.91 -43.60 9.25
N VAL A 76 14.10 -42.32 8.94
CA VAL A 76 14.78 -41.86 7.73
C VAL A 76 16.10 -41.22 8.14
N MET A 77 17.21 -41.81 7.70
CA MET A 77 18.56 -41.32 8.00
C MET A 77 19.22 -40.75 6.75
N GLY A 78 20.08 -39.75 6.92
CA GLY A 78 20.92 -39.25 5.85
C GLY A 78 20.16 -38.47 4.78
N ILE A 79 19.07 -37.78 5.15
CA ILE A 79 18.32 -36.95 4.21
C ILE A 79 19.25 -35.91 3.61
N LYS A 80 19.33 -35.88 2.28
CA LYS A 80 20.03 -34.86 1.52
C LYS A 80 19.00 -34.02 0.79
N PHE A 81 18.93 -32.74 1.14
CA PHE A 81 18.13 -31.79 0.39
C PHE A 81 18.99 -31.21 -0.73
N SER A 82 18.49 -31.25 -1.96
CA SER A 82 19.02 -30.45 -3.06
C SER A 82 18.03 -29.33 -3.38
N THR A 83 18.55 -28.16 -3.72
CA THR A 83 17.71 -27.07 -4.23
C THR A 83 17.22 -27.45 -5.61
N ALA A 84 15.93 -27.75 -5.74
CA ALA A 84 15.32 -27.97 -7.04
C ALA A 84 15.32 -26.66 -7.86
N PRO A 85 15.57 -26.73 -9.18
CA PRO A 85 15.47 -25.56 -10.04
C PRO A 85 14.04 -25.05 -10.00
N ARG A 86 13.85 -23.79 -9.59
CA ARG A 86 12.55 -23.14 -9.66
C ARG A 86 12.17 -22.95 -11.11
N ARG A 87 10.91 -23.21 -11.47
CA ARG A 87 10.39 -22.86 -12.80
C ARG A 87 10.62 -21.37 -13.01
N LYS A 88 11.05 -20.97 -14.22
CA LYS A 88 11.14 -19.56 -14.60
C LYS A 88 9.73 -18.98 -14.43
N ASN A 89 9.53 -18.14 -13.41
CA ASN A 89 8.26 -17.47 -13.22
C ASN A 89 7.98 -16.62 -14.47
N VAL A 90 6.82 -16.85 -15.08
CA VAL A 90 6.32 -16.14 -16.27
C VAL A 90 5.70 -14.79 -15.89
N GLN A 91 5.65 -14.47 -14.60
CA GLN A 91 5.15 -13.18 -14.11
C GLN A 91 6.04 -12.05 -14.66
N GLN A 92 5.42 -11.13 -15.40
CA GLN A 92 6.07 -9.92 -15.86
C GLN A 92 6.52 -9.10 -14.65
N GLY A 93 7.64 -8.38 -14.81
CA GLY A 93 8.18 -7.53 -13.74
C GLY A 93 7.24 -6.38 -13.39
N GLU A 94 7.41 -5.83 -12.19
CA GLU A 94 6.66 -4.68 -11.71
C GLU A 94 7.01 -3.44 -12.55
N ALA A 95 5.99 -2.71 -13.01
CA ALA A 95 6.16 -1.43 -13.67
C ALA A 95 5.84 -0.32 -12.68
N PHE A 96 6.78 0.62 -12.52
CA PHE A 96 6.57 1.81 -11.70
C PHE A 96 6.03 2.95 -12.58
N GLU A 97 5.00 3.63 -12.10
CA GLU A 97 4.47 4.85 -12.69
C GLU A 97 4.70 6.00 -11.70
N ASN A 98 5.28 7.10 -12.19
CA ASN A 98 5.41 8.33 -11.42
C ASN A 98 4.21 9.22 -11.72
N ILE A 99 3.54 9.72 -10.69
CA ILE A 99 2.50 10.73 -10.86
C ILE A 99 3.20 12.06 -11.14
N ALA A 100 2.93 12.65 -12.30
CA ALA A 100 3.52 13.91 -12.73
C ALA A 100 2.43 14.89 -13.17
N PHE A 101 2.67 16.18 -12.94
CA PHE A 101 1.84 17.25 -13.49
C PHE A 101 2.08 17.36 -14.99
N VAL A 102 1.00 17.26 -15.77
CA VAL A 102 1.02 17.43 -17.22
C VAL A 102 0.12 18.59 -17.60
N LYS A 103 0.72 19.54 -18.30
CA LYS A 103 0.04 20.71 -18.86
C LYS A 103 -0.81 20.27 -20.06
N TYR A 104 -2.04 20.76 -20.13
CA TYR A 104 -2.97 20.46 -21.21
C TYR A 104 -2.45 20.99 -22.55
N ILE A 105 -2.16 22.28 -22.62
CA ILE A 105 -1.63 22.94 -23.82
C ILE A 105 -0.34 23.64 -23.42
N SER A 106 0.80 23.11 -23.83
CA SER A 106 2.08 23.77 -23.57
C SER A 106 3.12 23.42 -24.63
N PRO A 107 3.99 24.35 -25.04
CA PRO A 107 5.13 24.05 -25.91
C PRO A 107 6.06 22.98 -25.32
N GLU A 108 6.12 22.86 -23.99
CA GLU A 108 6.90 21.84 -23.29
C GLU A 108 6.43 20.42 -23.57
N ASN A 109 5.19 20.23 -24.00
CA ASN A 109 4.64 18.90 -24.32
C ASN A 109 5.34 18.26 -25.53
N LYS A 110 6.16 19.00 -26.28
CA LYS A 110 7.03 18.46 -27.33
C LYS A 110 8.08 17.47 -26.80
N LYS A 111 8.34 17.46 -25.48
CA LYS A 111 9.26 16.50 -24.84
C LYS A 111 8.73 15.06 -24.82
N TYR A 112 7.41 14.87 -24.92
CA TYR A 112 6.80 13.56 -24.81
C TYR A 112 6.91 12.80 -26.14
N ASN A 113 7.37 11.55 -26.07
CA ASN A 113 7.34 10.65 -27.22
C ASN A 113 5.89 10.18 -27.52
N LEU A 114 5.69 9.43 -28.60
CA LEU A 114 4.36 8.94 -28.99
C LEU A 114 3.71 8.08 -27.91
N ASP A 115 4.46 7.18 -27.28
CA ASP A 115 3.94 6.25 -26.27
C ASP A 115 3.52 6.98 -24.99
N GLN A 116 4.32 7.95 -24.54
CA GLN A 116 4.00 8.82 -23.41
C GLN A 116 2.79 9.70 -23.74
N SER A 117 2.77 10.31 -24.94
CA SER A 117 1.65 11.15 -25.37
C SER A 117 0.34 10.37 -25.39
N LEU A 118 0.37 9.13 -25.92
CA LEU A 118 -0.79 8.26 -25.99
C LEU A 118 -1.24 7.84 -24.60
N ALA A 119 -0.31 7.40 -23.74
CA ALA A 119 -0.62 7.02 -22.36
C ALA A 119 -1.26 8.18 -21.56
N ILE A 120 -0.76 9.40 -21.73
CA ILE A 120 -1.33 10.60 -21.10
C ILE A 120 -2.74 10.86 -21.63
N ALA A 121 -2.93 10.86 -22.95
CA ALA A 121 -4.24 11.11 -23.56
C ALA A 121 -5.29 10.08 -23.12
N LEU A 122 -4.95 8.79 -23.13
CA LEU A 122 -5.83 7.71 -22.66
C LEU A 122 -6.12 7.83 -21.16
N ASN A 123 -5.18 8.32 -20.36
CA ASN A 123 -5.41 8.59 -18.94
C ASN A 123 -6.38 9.76 -18.73
N ILE A 124 -6.22 10.85 -19.48
CA ILE A 124 -7.15 11.99 -19.45
C ILE A 124 -8.56 11.51 -19.79
N VAL A 125 -8.72 10.63 -20.78
CA VAL A 125 -10.03 10.01 -21.08
C VAL A 125 -10.56 9.27 -19.85
N LEU A 126 -9.78 8.36 -19.24
CA LEU A 126 -10.21 7.61 -18.04
C LEU A 126 -10.55 8.50 -16.85
N GLN A 127 -9.83 9.61 -16.68
CA GLN A 127 -10.09 10.57 -15.61
C GLN A 127 -11.47 11.22 -15.74
N ASN A 128 -12.01 11.30 -16.94
CA ASN A 128 -13.31 11.91 -17.21
C ASN A 128 -14.46 10.89 -17.27
N MET A 129 -14.18 9.60 -17.04
CA MET A 129 -15.19 8.54 -16.98
C MET A 129 -15.67 8.32 -15.54
N PHE A 130 -16.99 8.14 -15.38
CA PHE A 130 -17.65 7.90 -14.10
C PHE A 130 -17.88 6.40 -13.84
N GLY A 131 -17.91 6.03 -12.55
CA GLY A 131 -18.20 4.68 -12.08
C GLY A 131 -16.97 3.94 -11.53
N PHE A 132 -17.23 2.91 -10.71
CA PHE A 132 -16.20 2.05 -10.14
C PHE A 132 -15.50 1.23 -11.23
N ILE A 133 -16.28 0.60 -12.10
CA ILE A 133 -15.79 -0.08 -13.31
C ILE A 133 -15.94 0.85 -14.50
N LYS A 134 -14.81 1.28 -15.07
CA LYS A 134 -14.78 2.18 -16.23
C LYS A 134 -14.89 1.36 -17.50
N ASN A 135 -16.06 1.41 -18.12
CA ASN A 135 -16.29 0.84 -19.44
C ASN A 135 -15.95 1.90 -20.50
N VAL A 136 -15.00 1.61 -21.38
CA VAL A 136 -14.54 2.56 -22.41
C VAL A 136 -14.76 1.96 -23.79
N ILE A 137 -15.61 2.61 -24.59
CA ILE A 137 -15.87 2.24 -25.98
C ILE A 137 -14.94 3.06 -26.87
N VAL A 138 -13.91 2.39 -27.39
CA VAL A 138 -12.92 2.97 -28.30
C VAL A 138 -13.26 2.57 -29.73
N ARG A 139 -13.35 3.57 -30.62
CA ARG A 139 -13.54 3.35 -32.05
C ARG A 139 -12.43 3.99 -32.85
N GLU A 140 -11.93 3.28 -33.85
CA GLU A 140 -10.96 3.81 -34.80
C GLU A 140 -11.63 4.04 -36.15
N LEU A 141 -11.50 5.25 -36.69
CA LEU A 141 -12.04 5.59 -37.99
C LEU A 141 -11.10 5.10 -39.11
N LYS A 142 -11.42 3.96 -39.73
CA LYS A 142 -10.65 3.41 -40.86
C LYS A 142 -11.31 3.77 -42.19
N THR A 143 -10.59 4.54 -43.00
CA THR A 143 -10.92 4.86 -44.39
C THR A 143 -9.67 4.68 -45.26
N GLU A 144 -9.83 4.72 -46.59
CA GLU A 144 -8.70 4.66 -47.54
C GLU A 144 -7.63 5.74 -47.27
N ASP A 145 -8.03 6.89 -46.71
CA ASP A 145 -7.13 8.00 -46.36
C ASP A 145 -6.43 7.88 -44.99
N SER A 146 -6.80 6.89 -44.18
CA SER A 146 -6.31 6.76 -42.80
C SER A 146 -4.84 6.39 -42.81
N LYS A 147 -3.99 7.22 -42.18
CA LYS A 147 -2.58 6.92 -41.92
C LYS A 147 -2.31 6.72 -40.42
N VAL A 148 -3.33 6.31 -39.66
CA VAL A 148 -3.14 5.92 -38.27
C VAL A 148 -2.25 4.66 -38.25
N PRO A 149 -1.10 4.67 -37.54
CA PRO A 149 -0.25 3.48 -37.47
C PRO A 149 -0.96 2.33 -36.74
N ASN A 150 -0.84 1.10 -37.27
CA ASN A 150 -1.41 -0.10 -36.63
C ASN A 150 -0.92 -0.30 -35.19
N GLU A 151 0.25 0.24 -34.84
CA GLU A 151 0.77 0.24 -33.47
C GLU A 151 -0.16 0.95 -32.47
N ILE A 152 -0.93 1.95 -32.89
CA ILE A 152 -1.83 2.71 -32.00
C ILE A 152 -2.94 1.81 -31.46
N GLN A 153 -3.51 0.93 -32.31
CA GLN A 153 -4.50 -0.05 -31.88
C GLN A 153 -3.92 -0.94 -30.76
N VAL A 154 -2.79 -1.60 -31.06
CA VAL A 154 -2.15 -2.54 -30.12
C VAL A 154 -1.76 -1.85 -28.81
N LYS A 155 -1.20 -0.64 -28.89
CA LYS A 155 -0.80 0.14 -27.71
C LYS A 155 -1.99 0.59 -26.87
N THR A 156 -3.12 0.93 -27.50
CA THR A 156 -4.34 1.36 -26.80
C THR A 156 -4.99 0.19 -26.07
N GLU A 157 -5.18 -0.95 -26.73
CA GLU A 157 -5.71 -2.17 -26.12
C GLU A 157 -4.80 -2.67 -24.98
N LEU A 158 -3.48 -2.63 -25.17
CA LEU A 158 -2.51 -2.99 -24.15
C LEU A 158 -2.50 -2.02 -22.97
N TYR A 159 -2.74 -0.73 -23.19
CA TYR A 159 -2.80 0.26 -22.12
C TYR A 159 -4.00 0.00 -21.21
N TYR A 160 -5.20 -0.15 -21.78
CA TYR A 160 -6.42 -0.37 -20.98
C TYR A 160 -6.44 -1.73 -20.30
N SER A 161 -5.97 -2.80 -20.95
CA SER A 161 -5.91 -4.14 -20.33
C SER A 161 -4.97 -4.23 -19.12
N LYS A 162 -4.01 -3.30 -18.98
CA LYS A 162 -3.13 -3.21 -17.81
C LYS A 162 -3.77 -2.47 -16.63
N LYS A 163 -4.86 -1.73 -16.83
CA LYS A 163 -5.51 -0.93 -15.78
C LYS A 163 -6.56 -1.78 -15.05
N VAL A 164 -6.52 -1.73 -13.72
CA VAL A 164 -7.48 -2.43 -12.87
C VAL A 164 -8.84 -1.71 -12.94
N PHE A 165 -9.94 -2.47 -12.94
CA PHE A 165 -11.31 -1.95 -13.03
C PHE A 165 -11.61 -1.14 -14.31
N VAL A 166 -10.89 -1.43 -15.39
CA VAL A 166 -11.15 -0.87 -16.72
C VAL A 166 -11.50 -2.00 -17.67
N VAL A 167 -12.61 -1.84 -18.41
CA VAL A 167 -13.01 -2.72 -19.49
C VAL A 167 -13.08 -1.89 -20.76
N SER A 168 -12.29 -2.25 -21.77
CA SER A 168 -12.24 -1.52 -23.03
C SER A 168 -12.76 -2.38 -24.18
N GLU A 169 -13.59 -1.79 -25.04
CA GLU A 169 -14.00 -2.40 -26.30
C GLU A 169 -13.41 -1.59 -27.47
N TYR A 170 -12.52 -2.22 -28.23
CA TYR A 170 -11.89 -1.60 -29.40
C TYR A 170 -12.48 -2.17 -30.69
N SER A 171 -12.89 -1.30 -31.61
CA SER A 171 -13.25 -1.74 -32.97
C SER A 171 -13.02 -0.64 -34.01
N SER A 172 -12.81 -1.05 -35.26
CA SER A 172 -12.70 -0.12 -36.38
C SER A 172 -14.07 0.14 -37.02
N ILE A 173 -14.38 1.40 -37.33
CA ILE A 173 -15.66 1.83 -37.90
C ILE A 173 -15.47 2.66 -39.17
N LYS A 174 -16.54 2.74 -39.97
CA LYS A 174 -16.68 3.67 -41.09
C LYS A 174 -17.35 4.97 -40.61
N PRO A 175 -17.21 6.09 -41.36
CA PRO A 175 -17.80 7.37 -40.97
C PRO A 175 -19.31 7.33 -40.68
N ASN A 176 -20.07 6.54 -41.43
CA ASN A 176 -21.53 6.41 -41.28
C ASN A 176 -21.95 5.69 -39.98
N ASN A 177 -21.01 5.06 -39.29
CA ASN A 177 -21.25 4.30 -38.05
C ASN A 177 -20.78 5.07 -36.80
N ILE A 178 -20.49 6.37 -36.93
CA ILE A 178 -20.23 7.22 -35.76
C ILE A 178 -21.56 7.44 -35.03
N ASP A 179 -21.63 6.95 -33.79
CA ASP A 179 -22.81 7.01 -32.95
C ASP A 179 -22.51 7.60 -31.56
N SER A 180 -23.56 7.79 -30.76
CA SER A 180 -23.50 8.39 -29.43
C SER A 180 -22.99 7.44 -28.34
N LYS A 181 -22.59 6.20 -28.67
CA LYS A 181 -22.04 5.24 -27.69
C LYS A 181 -20.52 5.30 -27.63
N ILE A 182 -19.88 6.06 -28.52
CA ILE A 182 -18.43 6.16 -28.60
C ILE A 182 -17.93 7.10 -27.51
N ASP A 183 -17.05 6.62 -26.63
CA ASP A 183 -16.38 7.44 -25.62
C ASP A 183 -15.08 8.04 -26.15
N LEU A 184 -14.36 7.29 -26.99
CA LEU A 184 -13.10 7.71 -27.60
C LEU A 184 -13.07 7.34 -29.09
N LEU A 185 -12.98 8.36 -29.96
CA LEU A 185 -12.80 8.20 -31.39
C LEU A 185 -11.35 8.50 -31.79
N ILE A 186 -10.66 7.53 -32.38
CA ILE A 186 -9.28 7.68 -32.88
C ILE A 186 -9.32 7.91 -34.39
N LEU A 187 -8.65 8.96 -34.87
CA LEU A 187 -8.60 9.29 -36.29
C LEU A 187 -7.31 10.02 -36.68
N ASP A 188 -7.01 10.04 -37.98
CA ASP A 188 -5.95 10.88 -38.53
C ASP A 188 -6.40 12.34 -38.60
N TYR A 189 -5.53 13.28 -38.21
CA TYR A 189 -5.88 14.70 -38.15
C TYR A 189 -6.49 15.27 -39.45
N ARG A 190 -6.13 14.74 -40.62
CA ARG A 190 -6.64 15.19 -41.94
C ARG A 190 -8.12 14.87 -42.14
N MET A 191 -8.65 13.92 -41.38
CA MET A 191 -10.04 13.46 -41.47
C MET A 191 -11.01 14.38 -40.73
N ILE A 192 -10.52 15.24 -39.84
CA ILE A 192 -11.38 16.08 -39.00
C ILE A 192 -12.19 17.11 -39.82
N GLU A 193 -11.60 17.65 -40.88
CA GLU A 193 -12.32 18.57 -41.78
C GLU A 193 -13.27 17.81 -42.70
N LYS A 194 -12.84 16.64 -43.20
CA LYS A 194 -13.57 15.85 -44.20
C LYS A 194 -14.88 15.27 -43.64
N TYR A 195 -14.89 14.83 -42.38
CA TYR A 195 -16.04 14.16 -41.77
C TYR A 195 -16.69 14.98 -40.65
N ARG A 196 -16.52 16.31 -40.68
CA ARG A 196 -17.00 17.22 -39.62
C ARG A 196 -18.47 16.98 -39.23
N GLU A 197 -19.34 16.77 -40.23
CA GLU A 197 -20.78 16.61 -40.02
C GLU A 197 -21.14 15.38 -39.16
N TYR A 198 -20.35 14.30 -39.26
CA TYR A 198 -20.60 13.07 -38.53
C TYR A 198 -20.26 13.19 -37.04
N PHE A 199 -19.38 14.11 -36.63
CA PHE A 199 -19.02 14.23 -35.22
C PHE A 199 -20.17 14.77 -34.37
N ARG A 200 -21.17 15.43 -34.96
CA ARG A 200 -22.36 15.90 -34.22
C ARG A 200 -23.21 14.77 -33.63
N THR A 201 -23.03 13.52 -34.07
CA THR A 201 -23.72 12.35 -33.51
C THR A 201 -23.02 11.78 -32.27
N LEU A 202 -21.79 12.22 -31.99
CA LEU A 202 -21.06 11.81 -30.80
C LEU A 202 -21.77 12.32 -29.54
N LYS A 203 -21.58 11.59 -28.44
CA LYS A 203 -21.99 12.05 -27.12
C LYS A 203 -21.21 13.32 -26.75
N GLU A 204 -21.83 14.19 -25.98
CA GLU A 204 -21.24 15.48 -25.60
C GLU A 204 -19.87 15.30 -24.91
N ASP A 205 -19.75 14.38 -23.96
CA ASP A 205 -18.51 14.13 -23.20
C ASP A 205 -17.48 13.25 -23.92
N ALA A 206 -17.77 12.81 -25.15
CA ALA A 206 -16.86 11.98 -25.95
C ALA A 206 -15.58 12.73 -26.32
N PHE A 207 -14.49 11.97 -26.44
CA PHE A 207 -13.18 12.48 -26.84
C PHE A 207 -12.82 12.05 -28.26
N ILE A 208 -12.08 12.92 -28.94
CA ILE A 208 -11.53 12.65 -30.27
C ILE A 208 -10.00 12.71 -30.15
N LEU A 209 -9.34 11.59 -30.39
CA LEU A 209 -7.87 11.50 -30.44
C LEU A 209 -7.40 11.58 -31.89
N CYS A 210 -6.83 12.72 -32.25
CA CYS A 210 -6.23 12.96 -33.55
C CYS A 210 -4.75 12.58 -33.53
N ILE A 211 -4.35 11.69 -34.43
CA ILE A 211 -2.94 11.36 -34.68
C ILE A 211 -2.41 12.29 -35.77
N GLY A 212 -1.29 12.96 -35.51
CA GLY A 212 -0.67 13.98 -36.37
C GLY A 212 -0.74 15.39 -35.80
N ASN A 213 -0.29 16.37 -36.60
CA ASN A 213 -0.19 17.77 -36.19
C ASN A 213 -1.36 18.61 -36.75
N LEU A 214 -2.03 19.37 -35.87
CA LEU A 214 -3.20 20.20 -36.18
C LEU A 214 -2.87 21.64 -36.62
N GLU A 215 -1.60 22.03 -36.75
CA GLU A 215 -1.17 23.43 -37.00
C GLU A 215 -1.92 24.16 -38.14
N ASN A 216 -2.39 23.45 -39.17
CA ASN A 216 -3.08 24.03 -40.33
C ASN A 216 -4.56 23.61 -40.47
N THR A 217 -5.17 23.08 -39.42
CA THR A 217 -6.50 22.45 -39.49
C THR A 217 -7.57 23.34 -38.86
N LYS A 218 -8.71 23.55 -39.54
CA LYS A 218 -9.83 24.37 -39.08
C LYS A 218 -10.64 23.66 -37.98
N ILE A 219 -10.22 23.86 -36.74
CA ILE A 219 -10.82 23.23 -35.55
C ILE A 219 -11.83 24.11 -34.79
N ASN A 220 -12.47 25.08 -35.45
CA ASN A 220 -13.31 26.08 -34.77
C ASN A 220 -14.46 25.50 -33.91
N GLU A 221 -14.96 24.30 -34.24
CA GLU A 221 -16.03 23.59 -33.53
C GLU A 221 -15.51 22.70 -32.38
N PHE A 222 -14.19 22.59 -32.22
CA PHE A 222 -13.55 21.72 -31.23
C PHE A 222 -12.79 22.54 -30.19
N GLU A 223 -12.79 22.04 -28.95
CA GLU A 223 -11.86 22.45 -27.90
C GLU A 223 -10.64 21.52 -27.90
N VAL A 224 -9.45 22.13 -27.83
CA VAL A 224 -8.21 21.37 -27.63
C VAL A 224 -8.03 21.10 -26.14
N ILE A 225 -8.05 19.82 -25.78
CA ILE A 225 -7.89 19.36 -24.40
C ILE A 225 -6.42 19.08 -24.11
N PHE A 226 -5.73 18.38 -25.00
CA PHE A 226 -4.32 18.05 -24.83
C PHE A 226 -3.61 18.06 -26.18
N GLN A 227 -2.41 18.63 -26.25
CA GLN A 227 -1.66 18.70 -27.50
C GLN A 227 -0.18 18.37 -27.29
N THR A 228 0.36 17.52 -28.17
CA THR A 228 1.78 17.21 -28.28
C THR A 228 2.25 17.36 -29.74
N ALA A 229 3.51 17.04 -30.03
CA ALA A 229 4.04 17.09 -31.39
C ALA A 229 3.44 16.01 -32.32
N SER A 230 2.91 14.92 -31.75
CA SER A 230 2.49 13.72 -32.50
C SER A 230 0.99 13.45 -32.44
N LEU A 231 0.27 13.98 -31.45
CA LEU A 231 -1.16 13.79 -31.32
C LEU A 231 -1.84 14.97 -30.62
N SER A 232 -3.16 15.01 -30.74
CA SER A 232 -4.01 15.99 -30.07
C SER A 232 -5.29 15.32 -29.61
N LEU A 233 -5.70 15.60 -28.37
CA LEU A 233 -6.97 15.20 -27.80
C LEU A 233 -7.92 16.38 -27.86
N LEU A 234 -9.07 16.16 -28.50
CA LEU A 234 -10.09 17.16 -28.76
C LEU A 234 -11.41 16.73 -28.14
N ARG A 235 -12.29 17.72 -27.95
CA ARG A 235 -13.70 17.53 -27.61
C ARG A 235 -14.53 18.52 -28.42
N LEU A 236 -15.79 18.22 -28.68
CA LEU A 236 -16.71 19.18 -29.29
C LEU A 236 -16.95 20.36 -28.35
N LYS A 237 -17.03 21.58 -28.88
CA LYS A 237 -17.42 22.76 -28.10
C LYS A 237 -18.82 22.57 -27.54
N GLN A 238 -18.97 22.86 -26.26
CA GLN A 238 -20.23 22.78 -25.54
C GLN A 238 -20.62 24.13 -24.99
N ASP A 239 -21.91 24.28 -24.70
CA ASP A 239 -22.40 25.38 -23.91
C ASP A 239 -21.82 25.32 -22.48
N PRO A 240 -21.59 26.47 -21.82
CA PRO A 240 -21.07 26.51 -20.47
C PRO A 240 -21.94 25.71 -19.49
N ILE A 241 -21.32 24.85 -18.70
CA ILE A 241 -22.03 24.02 -17.73
C ILE A 241 -22.56 24.89 -16.60
N THR A 242 -23.83 24.68 -16.26
CA THR A 242 -24.41 25.19 -15.02
C THR A 242 -24.09 24.24 -13.87
N TYR A 243 -23.59 24.82 -12.78
CA TYR A 243 -23.27 24.08 -11.56
C TYR A 243 -24.40 24.27 -10.56
N ASP A 244 -24.92 23.16 -10.04
CA ASP A 244 -25.97 23.18 -9.02
C ASP A 244 -25.41 23.64 -7.67
N GLU A 245 -24.17 23.24 -7.37
CA GLU A 245 -23.47 23.54 -6.12
C GLU A 245 -21.98 23.77 -6.38
N ILE A 246 -21.40 24.72 -5.63
CA ILE A 246 -19.98 25.07 -5.67
C ILE A 246 -19.45 24.98 -4.25
N ILE A 247 -18.48 24.09 -4.02
CA ILE A 247 -18.01 23.75 -2.69
C ILE A 247 -16.52 24.08 -2.60
N GLN A 248 -16.17 24.97 -1.68
CA GLN A 248 -14.78 25.23 -1.35
C GLN A 248 -14.26 24.18 -0.37
N ILE A 249 -13.16 23.52 -0.72
CA ILE A 249 -12.45 22.59 0.15
C ILE A 249 -11.30 23.33 0.80
N ARG A 250 -11.27 23.32 2.13
CA ARG A 250 -10.19 23.90 2.95
C ARG A 250 -9.76 22.85 3.98
N GLU A 251 -8.47 22.77 4.28
CA GLU A 251 -7.96 21.87 5.31
C GLU A 251 -8.50 22.21 6.72
N ASN A 252 -8.64 23.51 7.02
CA ASN A 252 -9.00 23.99 8.36
C ASN A 252 -10.52 23.97 8.67
N ASP A 253 -11.36 23.66 7.69
CA ASP A 253 -12.82 23.61 7.87
C ASP A 253 -13.39 22.39 7.16
N TYR A 254 -13.98 21.44 7.91
CA TYR A 254 -14.54 20.20 7.37
C TYR A 254 -16.06 20.27 7.11
N LYS A 255 -16.70 21.44 7.23
CA LYS A 255 -18.15 21.58 6.95
C LYS A 255 -18.54 21.14 5.53
N TRP A 256 -17.62 21.30 4.57
CA TRP A 256 -17.83 20.86 3.19
C TRP A 256 -18.12 19.36 3.10
N LEU A 257 -17.66 18.53 4.05
CA LEU A 257 -17.90 17.09 4.04
C LEU A 257 -19.39 16.75 4.19
N GLU A 258 -20.10 17.47 5.05
CA GLU A 258 -21.55 17.27 5.25
C GLU A 258 -22.35 17.74 4.04
N THR A 259 -21.91 18.82 3.39
CA THR A 259 -22.47 19.26 2.10
C THR A 259 -22.29 18.19 1.03
N ILE A 260 -21.08 17.63 0.88
CA ILE A 260 -20.81 16.55 -0.08
C ILE A 260 -21.67 15.32 0.20
N LYS A 261 -21.79 14.89 1.46
CA LYS A 261 -22.66 13.76 1.84
C LYS A 261 -24.13 14.01 1.48
N THR A 262 -24.61 15.24 1.68
CA THR A 262 -25.98 15.62 1.37
C THR A 262 -26.22 15.62 -0.14
N VAL A 263 -25.31 16.21 -0.90
CA VAL A 263 -25.40 16.26 -2.37
C VAL A 263 -25.26 14.86 -2.99
N SER A 264 -24.39 14.01 -2.43
CA SER A 264 -24.17 12.64 -2.91
C SER A 264 -25.40 11.74 -2.75
N LYS A 265 -26.27 12.04 -1.77
CA LYS A 265 -27.56 11.32 -1.56
C LYS A 265 -28.67 11.79 -2.50
N SER A 266 -28.42 12.79 -3.33
CA SER A 266 -29.40 13.32 -4.28
C SER A 266 -29.79 12.24 -5.31
N ILE A 267 -31.10 12.09 -5.53
CA ILE A 267 -31.65 11.16 -6.54
C ILE A 267 -31.53 11.74 -7.96
N THR A 268 -31.48 13.07 -8.07
CA THR A 268 -31.36 13.79 -9.34
C THR A 268 -29.90 13.96 -9.74
N SER A 269 -29.64 13.89 -11.05
CA SER A 269 -28.32 14.23 -11.59
C SER A 269 -27.99 15.68 -11.31
N LYS A 270 -26.81 15.93 -10.72
CA LYS A 270 -26.31 17.26 -10.39
C LYS A 270 -24.88 17.44 -10.87
N ASN A 271 -24.51 18.64 -11.28
CA ASN A 271 -23.14 19.05 -11.56
C ASN A 271 -22.59 19.82 -10.36
N VAL A 272 -21.54 19.29 -9.74
CA VAL A 272 -20.92 19.90 -8.55
C VAL A 272 -19.49 20.27 -8.84
N LEU A 273 -19.12 21.49 -8.49
CA LEU A 273 -17.75 21.98 -8.60
C LEU A 273 -17.10 22.04 -7.22
N LEU A 274 -16.04 21.27 -7.06
CA LEU A 274 -15.14 21.33 -5.92
C LEU A 274 -13.99 22.27 -6.27
N TYR A 275 -13.66 23.23 -5.42
CA TYR A 275 -12.49 24.06 -5.65
C TYR A 275 -11.63 24.25 -4.40
N SER A 276 -10.35 24.44 -4.62
CA SER A 276 -9.37 24.80 -3.60
C SER A 276 -8.44 25.88 -4.13
N GLU A 277 -8.17 26.90 -3.31
CA GLU A 277 -7.28 28.00 -3.61
C GLU A 277 -6.32 28.23 -2.44
N ASN A 278 -5.05 28.56 -2.73
CA ASN A 278 -4.04 28.89 -1.73
C ASN A 278 -3.81 27.81 -0.64
N ASP A 279 -4.07 26.54 -0.96
CA ASP A 279 -3.90 25.42 -0.04
C ASP A 279 -2.90 24.41 -0.64
N TYR A 280 -1.68 24.42 -0.10
CA TYR A 280 -0.57 23.60 -0.57
C TYR A 280 -0.63 22.13 -0.10
N MET A 281 -1.48 21.83 0.89
CA MET A 281 -1.62 20.50 1.49
C MET A 281 -2.98 19.87 1.16
N ASN A 282 -3.57 20.22 0.00
CA ASN A 282 -4.90 19.75 -0.37
C ASN A 282 -4.87 18.50 -1.28
N GLY A 283 -5.54 17.44 -0.82
CA GLY A 283 -5.77 16.19 -1.56
C GLY A 283 -7.00 16.19 -2.49
N ILE A 284 -7.51 17.35 -2.93
CA ILE A 284 -8.74 17.49 -3.74
C ILE A 284 -8.77 16.57 -4.97
N VAL A 285 -7.63 16.38 -5.62
CA VAL A 285 -7.51 15.50 -6.79
C VAL A 285 -7.83 14.06 -6.38
N GLY A 286 -7.23 13.56 -5.29
CA GLY A 286 -7.50 12.22 -4.77
C GLY A 286 -8.94 12.06 -4.30
N LEU A 287 -9.49 13.07 -3.62
CA LEU A 287 -10.90 13.07 -3.21
C LEU A 287 -11.85 12.97 -4.41
N ASN A 288 -11.62 13.79 -5.45
CA ASN A 288 -12.45 13.79 -6.64
C ASN A 288 -12.37 12.44 -7.38
N TYR A 289 -11.19 11.82 -7.44
CA TYR A 289 -11.03 10.46 -7.94
C TYR A 289 -11.91 9.46 -7.18
N CYS A 290 -11.92 9.50 -5.84
CA CYS A 290 -12.75 8.62 -5.04
C CYS A 290 -14.24 8.86 -5.32
N LEU A 291 -14.69 10.11 -5.30
CA LEU A 291 -16.10 10.46 -5.52
C LEU A 291 -16.61 10.04 -6.91
N MET A 292 -15.77 10.11 -7.93
CA MET A 292 -16.12 9.68 -9.28
C MET A 292 -16.21 8.16 -9.45
N SER A 293 -15.64 7.39 -8.52
CA SER A 293 -15.61 5.92 -8.55
C SER A 293 -16.70 5.27 -7.68
N GLU A 294 -17.58 6.05 -7.07
CA GLU A 294 -18.72 5.54 -6.30
C GLU A 294 -19.91 5.24 -7.22
N ASP A 295 -20.36 3.98 -7.27
CA ASP A 295 -21.41 3.53 -8.21
C ASP A 295 -22.82 4.08 -7.89
N ASP A 296 -23.06 4.51 -6.64
CA ASP A 296 -24.37 5.01 -6.19
C ASP A 296 -24.56 6.53 -6.37
N ILE A 297 -23.54 7.24 -6.87
CA ILE A 297 -23.58 8.70 -6.96
C ILE A 297 -23.93 9.15 -8.38
N LYS A 298 -25.14 9.71 -8.56
CA LYS A 298 -25.59 10.34 -9.82
C LYS A 298 -25.06 11.77 -10.02
N VAL A 299 -24.08 12.17 -9.22
CA VAL A 299 -23.52 13.52 -9.21
C VAL A 299 -22.23 13.54 -10.00
N ALA A 300 -22.13 14.43 -10.99
CA ALA A 300 -20.92 14.64 -11.76
C ALA A 300 -20.03 15.66 -11.05
N PHE A 301 -19.03 15.16 -10.31
CA PHE A 301 -18.05 16.01 -9.64
C PHE A 301 -16.95 16.49 -10.59
N ARG A 302 -16.60 17.77 -10.46
CA ARG A 302 -15.45 18.39 -11.11
C ARG A 302 -14.60 19.07 -10.05
N SER A 303 -13.30 19.12 -10.28
CA SER A 303 -12.36 19.72 -9.34
C SER A 303 -11.54 20.83 -10.00
N VAL A 304 -11.32 21.90 -9.24
CA VAL A 304 -10.42 23.01 -9.56
C VAL A 304 -9.41 23.17 -8.43
N LEU A 305 -8.13 22.99 -8.73
CA LEU A 305 -7.04 23.24 -7.78
C LEU A 305 -6.21 24.42 -8.27
N VAL A 306 -6.17 25.51 -7.50
CA VAL A 306 -5.34 26.68 -7.77
C VAL A 306 -4.11 26.61 -6.86
N ASN A 307 -3.01 26.08 -7.39
CA ASN A 307 -1.75 25.86 -6.66
C ASN A 307 -0.74 26.99 -6.91
N GLN A 308 -1.21 28.23 -6.87
CA GLN A 308 -0.40 29.43 -7.11
C GLN A 308 -1.17 30.68 -6.67
N ILE A 309 -0.48 31.81 -6.63
CA ILE A 309 -1.14 33.11 -6.48
C ILE A 309 -1.89 33.42 -7.78
N ALA A 310 -3.22 33.50 -7.70
CA ALA A 310 -4.11 33.79 -8.83
C ALA A 310 -5.30 34.63 -8.35
N PRO A 311 -6.10 35.22 -9.25
CA PRO A 311 -7.35 35.88 -8.87
C PRO A 311 -8.26 34.91 -8.11
N PRO A 312 -9.03 35.37 -7.11
CA PRO A 312 -9.97 34.52 -6.38
C PRO A 312 -10.86 33.73 -7.33
N PHE A 313 -11.11 32.47 -6.98
CA PHE A 313 -11.89 31.59 -7.84
C PHE A 313 -13.31 32.15 -8.05
N SER A 314 -13.71 32.25 -9.32
CA SER A 314 -15.06 32.65 -9.72
C SER A 314 -15.39 32.12 -11.11
N ILE A 315 -16.60 31.57 -11.27
CA ILE A 315 -17.08 31.04 -12.54
C ILE A 315 -17.19 32.13 -13.62
N GLY A 316 -17.58 33.35 -13.21
CA GLY A 316 -17.73 34.49 -14.11
C GLY A 316 -16.41 35.17 -14.50
N ASN A 317 -15.29 34.75 -13.92
CA ASN A 317 -13.99 35.28 -14.27
C ASN A 317 -13.44 34.54 -15.51
N SER A 318 -13.18 35.30 -16.57
CA SER A 318 -12.68 34.79 -17.87
C SER A 318 -11.43 33.91 -17.74
N TYR A 319 -10.63 34.12 -16.70
CA TYR A 319 -9.45 33.32 -16.37
C TYR A 319 -9.78 31.84 -16.10
N TYR A 320 -10.96 31.56 -15.54
CA TYR A 320 -11.43 30.20 -15.23
C TYR A 320 -12.46 29.70 -16.24
N THR A 321 -13.31 30.60 -16.78
CA THR A 321 -14.43 30.23 -17.66
C THR A 321 -13.99 29.40 -18.87
N ASN A 322 -12.86 29.77 -19.51
CA ASN A 322 -12.32 29.07 -20.68
C ASN A 322 -11.87 27.64 -20.38
N GLN A 323 -11.45 27.36 -19.15
CA GLN A 323 -11.06 26.01 -18.75
C GLN A 323 -12.30 25.20 -18.33
N LEU A 324 -13.24 25.83 -17.63
CA LEU A 324 -14.48 25.19 -17.20
C LEU A 324 -15.39 24.80 -18.38
N SER A 325 -15.36 25.57 -19.48
CA SER A 325 -16.10 25.23 -20.72
C SER A 325 -15.61 23.94 -21.38
N LYS A 326 -14.38 23.48 -21.09
CA LYS A 326 -13.84 22.21 -21.59
C LYS A 326 -14.45 20.98 -20.93
N ASN A 327 -15.22 21.18 -19.87
CA ASN A 327 -15.96 20.11 -19.17
C ASN A 327 -15.05 18.97 -18.65
N LEU A 328 -13.89 19.33 -18.08
CA LEU A 328 -12.96 18.34 -17.53
C LEU A 328 -13.21 18.10 -16.04
N ALA A 329 -13.10 16.84 -15.63
CA ALA A 329 -13.21 16.40 -14.23
C ALA A 329 -12.11 16.98 -13.34
N PHE A 330 -10.91 17.19 -13.89
CA PHE A 330 -9.74 17.67 -13.16
C PHE A 330 -9.15 18.90 -13.83
N ASN A 331 -9.03 19.99 -13.08
CA ASN A 331 -8.50 21.26 -13.55
C ASN A 331 -7.51 21.78 -12.51
N ILE A 332 -6.21 21.51 -12.73
CA ILE A 332 -5.16 22.02 -11.84
C ILE A 332 -4.48 23.19 -12.55
N LEU A 333 -4.43 24.33 -11.87
CA LEU A 333 -3.67 25.50 -12.28
C LEU A 333 -2.37 25.53 -11.48
N GLN A 334 -1.25 25.36 -12.20
CA GLN A 334 0.09 25.42 -11.63
C GLN A 334 1.04 26.02 -12.68
N ASP A 335 1.94 26.89 -12.24
CA ASP A 335 2.91 27.59 -13.10
C ASP A 335 2.25 28.39 -14.24
N ASN A 336 1.10 29.02 -13.96
CA ASN A 336 0.23 29.76 -14.88
C ASN A 336 -0.38 28.92 -16.01
N GLU A 337 -0.32 27.60 -15.91
CA GLU A 337 -0.79 26.68 -16.94
C GLU A 337 -1.81 25.69 -16.37
N TRP A 338 -2.82 25.36 -17.17
CA TRP A 338 -3.83 24.37 -16.81
C TRP A 338 -3.34 22.95 -17.15
N GLY A 339 -3.60 22.01 -16.26
CA GLY A 339 -3.19 20.63 -16.44
C GLY A 339 -3.89 19.64 -15.51
N THR A 340 -3.35 18.43 -15.49
CA THR A 340 -3.79 17.36 -14.60
C THR A 340 -2.59 16.54 -14.09
N PHE A 341 -2.80 15.78 -13.01
CA PHE A 341 -1.84 14.79 -12.54
C PHE A 341 -2.13 13.45 -13.21
N VAL A 342 -1.15 12.92 -13.94
CA VAL A 342 -1.26 11.63 -14.64
C VAL A 342 -0.08 10.73 -14.28
N PRO A 343 -0.31 9.41 -14.20
CA PRO A 343 0.77 8.45 -14.09
C PRO A 343 1.53 8.38 -15.42
N ILE A 344 2.84 8.60 -15.36
CA ILE A 344 3.77 8.44 -16.48
C ILE A 344 4.73 7.30 -16.14
N ALA A 345 5.04 6.45 -17.12
CA ALA A 345 6.02 5.39 -16.94
C ALA A 345 7.33 5.96 -16.39
N ALA A 346 7.80 5.39 -15.27
CA ALA A 346 9.07 5.80 -14.69
C ALA A 346 10.19 5.58 -15.71
N GLU A 347 11.11 6.54 -15.82
CA GLU A 347 12.29 6.33 -16.65
C GLU A 347 13.06 5.11 -16.14
N PRO A 348 13.56 4.25 -17.04
CA PRO A 348 14.40 3.14 -16.63
C PRO A 348 15.60 3.68 -15.85
N VAL A 349 15.95 3.01 -14.75
CA VAL A 349 17.07 3.41 -13.89
C VAL A 349 18.34 3.42 -14.74
N LYS A 350 18.87 4.62 -14.99
CA LYS A 350 20.10 4.79 -15.76
C LYS A 350 21.28 4.30 -14.90
N PRO A 351 22.22 3.53 -15.47
CA PRO A 351 23.45 3.17 -14.77
C PRO A 351 24.15 4.44 -14.27
N ARG A 352 24.48 4.47 -12.98
CA ARG A 352 25.22 5.56 -12.36
C ARG A 352 26.59 5.05 -11.95
N VAL A 353 27.62 5.88 -12.12
CA VAL A 353 28.94 5.60 -11.54
C VAL A 353 28.81 5.67 -10.02
N VAL A 354 29.16 4.58 -9.36
CA VAL A 354 29.13 4.45 -7.91
C VAL A 354 30.50 4.00 -7.42
N GLU A 355 30.86 4.38 -6.20
CA GLU A 355 32.17 4.07 -5.63
C GLU A 355 32.38 2.55 -5.46
N ASN A 356 31.31 1.81 -5.15
CA ASN A 356 31.37 0.38 -4.88
C ASN A 356 30.24 -0.36 -5.61
N ALA A 357 30.60 -1.29 -6.49
CA ALA A 357 29.66 -2.15 -7.19
C ALA A 357 30.07 -3.62 -7.09
N GLY A 358 29.08 -4.50 -7.02
CA GLY A 358 29.24 -5.95 -7.08
C GLY A 358 28.61 -6.51 -8.34
N LEU A 359 29.16 -7.62 -8.84
CA LEU A 359 28.62 -8.33 -9.98
C LEU A 359 27.51 -9.29 -9.51
N THR A 360 26.33 -9.22 -10.11
CA THR A 360 25.17 -10.04 -9.74
C THR A 360 24.50 -10.61 -11.00
N ILE A 361 24.02 -11.85 -10.92
CA ILE A 361 23.16 -12.45 -11.94
C ILE A 361 21.71 -12.21 -11.51
N PHE A 362 20.97 -11.37 -12.24
CA PHE A 362 19.59 -11.03 -11.89
C PHE A 362 18.60 -12.19 -12.13
N LYS A 363 18.86 -13.05 -13.12
CA LYS A 363 18.09 -14.27 -13.40
C LYS A 363 19.01 -15.49 -13.40
N PRO A 364 19.01 -16.30 -12.33
CA PRO A 364 19.81 -17.52 -12.29
C PRO A 364 19.56 -18.42 -13.51
N GLY A 365 20.64 -18.87 -14.17
CA GLY A 365 20.58 -19.67 -15.40
C GLY A 365 20.53 -18.86 -16.70
N ASP A 366 20.58 -17.52 -16.64
CA ASP A 366 20.69 -16.66 -17.81
C ASP A 366 21.84 -15.65 -17.63
N LEU A 367 22.98 -15.94 -18.26
CA LEU A 367 24.20 -15.12 -18.16
C LEU A 367 24.03 -13.73 -18.80
N SER A 368 23.03 -13.53 -19.68
CA SER A 368 22.74 -12.19 -20.22
C SER A 368 22.24 -11.21 -19.15
N THR A 369 21.79 -11.74 -18.01
CA THR A 369 21.31 -10.94 -16.87
C THR A 369 22.40 -10.66 -15.84
N LEU A 370 23.66 -10.89 -16.20
CA LEU A 370 24.81 -10.47 -15.41
C LEU A 370 24.93 -8.94 -15.47
N GLY A 371 24.95 -8.28 -14.31
CA GLY A 371 25.11 -6.84 -14.26
C GLY A 371 25.68 -6.34 -12.94
N TRP A 372 26.09 -5.07 -12.95
CA TRP A 372 26.61 -4.39 -11.78
C TRP A 372 25.46 -3.90 -10.91
N THR A 373 25.53 -4.18 -9.61
CA THR A 373 24.63 -3.61 -8.60
C THR A 373 25.43 -2.76 -7.63
N GLU A 374 24.88 -1.62 -7.24
CA GLU A 374 25.51 -0.77 -6.21
C GLU A 374 25.56 -1.56 -4.90
N THR A 375 26.75 -1.64 -4.32
CA THR A 375 26.96 -2.33 -3.05
C THR A 375 27.40 -1.32 -2.01
N ARG A 376 26.87 -1.44 -0.80
CA ARG A 376 27.42 -0.71 0.33
C ARG A 376 28.87 -1.17 0.54
N LYS A 377 29.77 -0.26 0.94
CA LYS A 377 31.16 -0.60 1.34
C LYS A 377 31.14 -1.86 2.19
N SER A 378 31.65 -2.98 1.65
CA SER A 378 31.61 -4.23 2.37
C SER A 378 32.61 -4.15 3.53
N ARG A 379 32.06 -4.00 4.74
CA ARG A 379 32.80 -3.97 6.01
C ARG A 379 33.75 -5.16 6.18
N SER A 380 33.37 -6.30 5.61
CA SER A 380 34.15 -7.55 5.64
C SER A 380 35.41 -7.51 4.78
N ARG A 381 35.40 -6.87 3.59
CA ARG A 381 36.60 -6.88 2.73
C ARG A 381 37.73 -5.99 3.24
N ILE A 382 37.41 -4.87 3.91
CA ILE A 382 38.41 -4.01 4.55
C ILE A 382 39.04 -4.74 5.75
N PHE A 383 38.22 -5.39 6.57
CA PHE A 383 38.69 -6.21 7.68
C PHE A 383 39.53 -7.41 7.21
N MET A 384 39.07 -8.13 6.17
CA MET A 384 39.82 -9.26 5.58
C MET A 384 41.10 -8.82 4.86
N ALA A 385 41.20 -7.57 4.42
CA ALA A 385 42.44 -6.98 3.90
C ALA A 385 43.38 -6.47 5.02
N GLY A 386 43.08 -6.75 6.29
CA GLY A 386 43.88 -6.33 7.46
C GLY A 386 43.62 -4.89 7.91
N GLY A 387 42.67 -4.17 7.30
CA GLY A 387 42.30 -2.83 7.69
C GLY A 387 41.40 -2.82 8.94
N GLN A 388 41.70 -1.95 9.89
CA GLN A 388 40.86 -1.68 11.07
C GLN A 388 40.27 -0.26 10.96
N PRO A 389 39.25 -0.04 10.10
CA PRO A 389 38.67 1.29 9.95
C PRO A 389 37.96 1.72 11.23
N ASP A 390 38.16 2.96 11.67
CA ASP A 390 37.38 3.53 12.78
C ASP A 390 35.91 3.63 12.34
N LEU A 391 35.09 2.74 12.88
CA LEU A 391 33.68 2.61 12.56
C LEU A 391 32.91 3.90 12.86
N ARG A 392 33.37 4.74 13.79
CA ARG A 392 32.70 6.00 14.19
C ARG A 392 32.73 7.05 13.08
N SER A 393 33.74 7.02 12.22
CA SER A 393 33.90 7.92 11.07
C SER A 393 32.96 7.60 9.90
N LEU A 394 32.36 6.41 9.90
CA LEU A 394 31.52 5.91 8.80
C LEU A 394 30.02 6.09 9.06
N TYR A 395 29.63 6.49 10.28
CA TYR A 395 28.26 6.85 10.62
C TYR A 395 28.19 8.37 10.79
N PRO A 396 27.15 9.04 10.25
CA PRO A 396 26.91 10.43 10.58
C PRO A 396 26.76 10.56 12.10
N ARG A 397 27.35 11.62 12.68
CA ARG A 397 27.19 11.87 14.11
C ARG A 397 25.69 11.93 14.42
N PRO A 398 25.18 11.13 15.37
CA PRO A 398 23.76 11.15 15.69
C PRO A 398 23.39 12.56 16.16
N SER A 399 22.38 13.16 15.53
CA SER A 399 21.81 14.45 15.95
C SER A 399 20.92 14.23 17.17
N PHE A 400 21.07 15.10 18.17
CA PHE A 400 20.15 15.11 19.30
C PHE A 400 18.84 15.81 18.93
N PRO A 401 17.69 15.33 19.44
CA PRO A 401 17.52 14.19 20.35
C PRO A 401 17.58 12.81 19.64
N LEU A 402 18.13 11.80 20.33
CA LEU A 402 18.22 10.43 19.83
C LEU A 402 16.84 9.79 19.62
N THR A 403 16.71 8.91 18.63
CA THR A 403 15.44 8.20 18.35
C THR A 403 15.01 7.30 19.51
N ARG A 404 13.69 7.14 19.71
CA ARG A 404 13.07 6.32 20.77
C ARG A 404 13.54 4.85 20.82
N GLY A 405 14.15 4.34 19.75
CA GLY A 405 14.68 2.97 19.67
C GLY A 405 16.11 2.82 20.19
N THR A 406 16.81 3.91 20.50
CA THR A 406 18.17 3.85 21.06
C THR A 406 18.11 3.31 22.48
N LYS A 407 18.52 2.05 22.67
CA LYS A 407 18.55 1.42 24.00
C LYS A 407 19.54 2.16 24.91
N PHE A 408 19.12 2.44 26.14
CA PHE A 408 20.03 2.92 27.17
C PHE A 408 21.07 1.84 27.51
N LEU A 409 22.31 2.27 27.80
CA LEU A 409 23.39 1.37 28.25
C LEU A 409 23.01 0.53 29.47
N SER A 410 22.08 1.03 30.31
CA SER A 410 21.52 0.28 31.44
C SER A 410 20.91 -1.07 31.05
N SER A 411 20.43 -1.22 29.81
CA SER A 411 19.88 -2.49 29.32
C SER A 411 20.94 -3.53 28.92
N ILE A 412 22.22 -3.12 28.89
CA ILE A 412 23.38 -3.98 28.56
C ILE A 412 24.23 -4.24 29.82
N ILE A 413 24.03 -3.46 30.87
CA ILE A 413 24.66 -3.65 32.17
C ILE A 413 23.80 -4.65 32.94
N GLU A 414 24.20 -5.91 32.90
CA GLU A 414 23.70 -6.93 33.83
C GLU A 414 24.64 -6.96 35.04
N TRP A 415 24.05 -7.00 36.24
CA TRP A 415 24.84 -7.16 37.45
C TRP A 415 25.26 -8.62 37.57
N ASP A 416 26.54 -8.86 37.83
CA ASP A 416 27.03 -10.18 38.18
C ASP A 416 26.44 -10.60 39.54
N HIS A 417 25.41 -11.44 39.50
CA HIS A 417 24.72 -11.95 40.68
C HIS A 417 25.43 -13.17 41.32
N THR A 418 26.63 -13.55 40.84
CA THR A 418 27.40 -14.62 41.46
C THR A 418 28.09 -14.19 42.75
N ALA A 419 28.26 -12.88 42.95
CA ALA A 419 28.74 -12.32 44.20
C ALA A 419 27.67 -12.47 45.30
N LYS A 420 27.99 -13.23 46.35
CA LYS A 420 27.20 -13.26 47.59
C LYS A 420 27.60 -12.08 48.46
N TRP A 421 26.65 -11.19 48.71
CA TRP A 421 26.78 -10.10 49.66
C TRP A 421 25.96 -10.45 50.90
N ASP A 422 26.52 -10.25 52.08
CA ASP A 422 25.73 -10.30 53.31
C ASP A 422 24.76 -9.11 53.31
N CYS A 423 23.51 -9.38 52.91
CA CYS A 423 22.43 -8.42 53.04
C CYS A 423 21.92 -8.44 54.49
N PRO A 424 21.86 -7.30 55.18
CA PRO A 424 21.20 -7.21 56.48
C PRO A 424 19.74 -7.64 56.33
N ASN A 425 19.37 -8.74 57.00
CA ASN A 425 18.00 -9.24 57.00
C ASN A 425 17.15 -8.32 57.90
N PRO A 426 16.18 -7.54 57.38
CA PRO A 426 15.35 -6.69 58.20
C PRO A 426 14.20 -7.54 58.75
N ARG A 427 14.53 -8.48 59.63
CA ARG A 427 13.55 -9.15 60.49
C ARG A 427 13.89 -8.80 61.94
N LYS A 428 13.06 -7.92 62.48
CA LYS A 428 13.07 -7.35 63.83
C LYS A 428 13.49 -8.35 64.92
N GLN A 429 14.47 -7.95 65.73
CA GLN A 429 14.59 -8.38 67.13
C GLN A 429 14.22 -7.19 68.00
N ASP A 430 12.98 -7.16 68.47
CA ASP A 430 12.49 -6.15 69.43
C ASP A 430 12.84 -6.57 70.86
N TYR A 431 14.13 -6.63 71.21
CA TYR A 431 14.56 -6.73 72.61
C TYR A 431 15.85 -5.92 72.83
N PHE A 432 15.79 -4.95 73.74
CA PHE A 432 16.97 -4.29 74.31
C PHE A 432 17.22 -4.84 75.72
N GLY A 433 18.41 -5.38 75.97
CA GLY A 433 18.86 -5.86 77.29
C GLY A 433 19.57 -7.22 77.25
N THR A 434 20.31 -7.54 78.32
CA THR A 434 20.95 -8.85 78.49
C THR A 434 19.94 -9.84 79.07
N PRO A 435 19.68 -11.00 78.46
CA PRO A 435 18.75 -11.98 79.00
C PRO A 435 19.32 -12.59 80.29
N VAL A 436 18.55 -12.53 81.38
CA VAL A 436 18.88 -13.17 82.65
C VAL A 436 18.03 -14.43 82.80
N LEU A 437 18.67 -15.58 83.01
CA LEU A 437 17.98 -16.83 83.27
C LEU A 437 17.55 -16.88 84.74
N VAL A 438 16.25 -16.93 84.99
CA VAL A 438 15.68 -17.03 86.35
C VAL A 438 15.38 -18.49 86.65
N ASN A 439 15.98 -19.03 87.72
CA ASN A 439 15.73 -20.39 88.20
C ASN A 439 15.23 -20.32 89.64
N LEU A 440 14.05 -20.87 89.92
CA LEU A 440 13.43 -20.87 91.25
C LEU A 440 14.18 -21.72 92.28
N SER A 441 15.10 -22.59 91.83
CA SER A 441 15.99 -23.36 92.71
C SER A 441 17.14 -22.52 93.26
N ASP A 442 17.42 -21.35 92.65
CA ASP A 442 18.42 -20.41 93.13
C ASP A 442 17.84 -19.60 94.31
N PRO A 443 18.50 -19.57 95.49
CA PRO A 443 18.05 -18.81 96.64
C PRO A 443 17.72 -17.35 96.31
N LYS A 444 18.44 -16.74 95.36
CA LYS A 444 18.26 -15.35 94.93
C LYS A 444 16.88 -15.09 94.31
N TYR A 445 16.29 -16.08 93.65
CA TYR A 445 15.01 -15.94 92.94
C TYR A 445 13.88 -16.80 93.53
N SER A 446 14.17 -17.55 94.60
CA SER A 446 13.22 -18.43 95.28
C SER A 446 11.94 -17.73 95.73
N TYR A 447 12.03 -16.46 96.14
CA TYR A 447 10.88 -15.65 96.56
C TYR A 447 9.82 -15.43 95.46
N LEU A 448 10.19 -15.62 94.18
CA LEU A 448 9.26 -15.52 93.06
C LEU A 448 8.33 -16.73 92.94
N ALA A 449 8.67 -17.87 93.56
CA ALA A 449 7.83 -19.07 93.54
C ALA A 449 6.49 -18.83 94.24
N ASP A 450 6.48 -17.97 95.26
CA ASP A 450 5.31 -17.67 96.09
C ASP A 450 4.31 -16.72 95.40
N HIS A 451 4.69 -16.08 94.28
CA HIS A 451 3.79 -15.24 93.50
C HIS A 451 2.97 -16.08 92.52
N LEU A 452 1.90 -16.68 93.06
CA LEU A 452 0.98 -17.58 92.34
C LEU A 452 -0.29 -16.85 91.91
N ILE A 453 -0.61 -16.90 90.61
CA ILE A 453 -1.92 -16.51 90.09
C ILE A 453 -2.51 -17.73 89.39
N ASP A 454 -3.71 -18.14 89.78
CA ASP A 454 -4.40 -19.34 89.31
C ASP A 454 -3.52 -20.61 89.38
N GLY A 455 -2.75 -20.75 90.46
CA GLY A 455 -1.90 -21.91 90.74
C GLY A 455 -0.64 -22.01 89.87
N ARG A 456 -0.30 -20.96 89.09
CA ARG A 456 0.93 -20.88 88.30
C ARG A 456 1.82 -19.77 88.84
N SER A 457 3.13 -20.04 88.99
CA SER A 457 4.09 -19.00 89.39
C SER A 457 4.35 -18.09 88.20
N ILE A 458 4.03 -16.80 88.33
CA ILE A 458 4.20 -15.80 87.28
C ILE A 458 5.09 -14.68 87.82
N MET A 459 5.95 -14.11 86.97
CA MET A 459 6.78 -12.97 87.36
C MET A 459 5.90 -11.78 87.80
N PRO A 460 6.14 -11.16 88.97
CA PRO A 460 5.36 -10.01 89.42
C PRO A 460 5.46 -8.85 88.43
N ALA A 461 4.34 -8.15 88.21
CA ALA A 461 4.27 -7.03 87.28
C ALA A 461 5.28 -5.90 87.61
N ALA A 462 5.63 -5.73 88.88
CA ALA A 462 6.63 -4.75 89.33
C ALA A 462 8.07 -5.10 88.93
N GLY A 463 8.37 -6.34 88.52
CA GLY A 463 9.68 -6.75 88.02
C GLY A 463 9.93 -6.42 86.55
N TYR A 464 8.95 -5.81 85.87
CA TYR A 464 9.04 -5.32 84.49
C TYR A 464 9.25 -3.80 84.39
N LEU A 465 9.23 -3.08 85.52
CA LEU A 465 9.60 -1.67 85.63
C LEU A 465 11.10 -1.54 85.89
#